data_AF-A0A9D7QRT0-F1
#
_entry.id   AF-A0A9D7QRT0-F1
#
_cell.length_a   1.000
_cell.length_b   1.000
_cell.length_c   1.000
_cell.angle_alpha   90.00
_cell.angle_beta   90.00
_cell.angle_gamma   90.00
#
_symmetry.space_group_name_H-M   'P 1'
#
loop_
_entity.id
_entity.type
_entity.pdbx_description
1 polymer ?
#
loop_
_entity_poly.entity_id
_entity_poly.type
_entity_poly.pdbx_seq_one_letter_code
_entity_poly.pdbx_strand_id
1 'polypeptide(L)'
;MDKRITAFACGLLAASALIAPGAALARPASNVEARLDRLEAELAALRGDLAQSRAEAAAANQRADAAEARATLAEAQNAATTQRVAALETTPAPVPAEGFRSGNTAIRLGGYVKLLATSTHYSDGEVATNSLGRDFYLPQTIPTGGQPSAHDTDFTAKQSRFWLSLDSGVAGHALKGYLEFDFQTSPGTQGSQRTTNGYNPALRRAYLQLDRWTFGQDWTTFQYTGALPESTDYVGGAEGTVFVRQPLIRYSAPVGAGTTLHISPGSTPMAIVRCCCLTVDAAPLASR
;
A
#
# COMPACT_ATOMS: atom_id res chain seq x y z
N MET A 1 41.94 -24.64 26.92
CA MET A 1 40.85 -24.53 25.94
C MET A 1 41.47 -24.56 24.54
N ASP A 2 42.14 -25.61 24.07
CA ASP A 2 41.89 -27.05 24.00
C ASP A 2 40.65 -27.47 23.19
N LYS A 3 40.95 -27.86 21.94
CA LYS A 3 40.37 -28.95 21.14
C LYS A 3 38.89 -28.89 20.76
N ARG A 4 38.53 -28.25 19.62
CA ARG A 4 37.38 -28.66 18.76
C ARG A 4 37.46 -28.26 17.27
N ILE A 5 38.65 -28.02 16.69
CA ILE A 5 38.73 -27.59 15.26
C ILE A 5 39.55 -28.53 14.36
N THR A 6 40.19 -29.57 14.87
CA THR A 6 41.10 -30.43 14.07
C THR A 6 40.77 -31.93 14.19
N ALA A 7 39.51 -32.31 13.97
CA ALA A 7 39.06 -33.70 14.11
C ALA A 7 38.62 -34.40 12.80
N PHE A 8 38.78 -33.79 11.61
CA PHE A 8 38.40 -34.45 10.34
C PHE A 8 39.54 -34.61 9.32
N ALA A 9 40.78 -34.28 9.68
CA ALA A 9 41.93 -34.40 8.78
C ALA A 9 42.79 -35.68 8.98
N CYS A 10 42.50 -36.53 9.98
CA CYS A 10 43.33 -37.72 10.28
C CYS A 10 42.72 -39.08 9.92
N GLY A 11 41.53 -39.13 9.31
CA GLY A 11 40.87 -40.40 8.95
C GLY A 11 41.23 -40.97 7.56
N LEU A 12 41.89 -40.19 6.69
CA LEU A 12 42.01 -40.52 5.26
C LEU A 12 43.41 -40.96 4.81
N LEU A 13 44.39 -41.06 5.71
CA LEU A 13 45.79 -41.36 5.37
C LEU A 13 46.27 -42.77 5.76
N ALA A 14 45.40 -43.65 6.25
CA ALA A 14 45.78 -44.99 6.72
C ALA A 14 45.17 -46.15 5.89
N ALA A 15 44.82 -45.92 4.63
CA ALA A 15 44.38 -46.98 3.71
C ALA A 15 45.24 -47.08 2.44
N SER A 16 46.44 -46.51 2.45
CA SER A 16 47.39 -46.52 1.33
C SER A 16 48.64 -47.33 1.68
N ALA A 17 48.51 -48.64 1.84
CA ALA A 17 49.62 -49.60 1.67
C ALA A 17 49.14 -51.03 1.96
N LEU A 18 48.71 -51.76 0.93
CA LEU A 18 48.85 -53.22 0.81
C LEU A 18 48.53 -53.59 -0.65
N ILE A 19 49.54 -53.39 -1.50
CA ILE A 19 49.56 -53.91 -2.87
C ILE A 19 50.11 -55.32 -2.79
N ALA A 20 49.28 -56.33 -3.06
CA ALA A 20 49.72 -57.64 -3.49
C ALA A 20 49.68 -57.68 -5.04
N PRO A 21 50.68 -58.27 -5.74
CA PRO A 21 50.66 -58.38 -7.18
C PRO A 21 49.80 -59.59 -7.56
N GLY A 22 48.54 -59.35 -7.90
CA GLY A 22 47.59 -60.40 -8.26
C GLY A 22 46.76 -60.02 -9.47
N ALA A 23 47.19 -60.50 -10.64
CA ALA A 23 46.47 -60.56 -11.91
C ALA A 23 45.98 -59.22 -12.51
N ALA A 24 46.81 -58.68 -13.41
CA ALA A 24 46.33 -57.87 -14.52
C ALA A 24 45.43 -58.75 -15.42
N LEU A 25 44.13 -58.80 -15.10
CA LEU A 25 43.13 -59.14 -16.10
C LEU A 25 42.98 -57.91 -16.99
N ALA A 26 43.46 -58.01 -18.23
CA ALA A 26 43.09 -57.09 -19.29
C ALA A 26 41.56 -57.09 -19.39
N ARG A 27 40.92 -56.03 -18.85
CA ARG A 27 39.51 -55.78 -19.15
C ARG A 27 39.41 -55.46 -20.65
N PRO A 28 38.44 -56.05 -21.36
CA PRO A 28 38.32 -55.85 -22.79
C PRO A 28 38.09 -54.37 -23.08
N ALA A 29 38.60 -53.92 -24.23
CA ALA A 29 38.46 -52.54 -24.70
C ALA A 29 37.00 -52.04 -24.63
N SER A 30 36.02 -52.93 -24.74
CA SER A 30 34.56 -52.73 -24.73
C SER A 30 33.91 -52.05 -23.51
N ASN A 31 34.69 -51.56 -22.54
CA ASN A 31 34.19 -50.80 -21.38
C ASN A 31 34.56 -49.31 -21.47
N VAL A 32 35.51 -48.95 -22.33
CA VAL A 32 35.91 -47.56 -22.54
C VAL A 32 34.83 -46.83 -23.33
N GLU A 33 34.29 -47.47 -24.37
CA GLU A 33 33.22 -46.92 -25.21
C GLU A 33 31.94 -46.71 -24.39
N ALA A 34 31.53 -47.68 -23.57
CA ALA A 34 30.34 -47.54 -22.71
C ALA A 34 30.48 -46.41 -21.66
N ARG A 35 31.69 -46.13 -21.20
CA ARG A 35 31.97 -45.04 -20.26
C ARG A 35 32.07 -43.69 -20.98
N LEU A 36 32.55 -43.67 -22.21
CA LEU A 36 32.50 -42.52 -23.11
C LEU A 36 31.05 -42.13 -23.40
N ASP A 37 30.20 -43.08 -23.80
CA ASP A 37 28.77 -42.84 -24.07
C ASP A 37 28.05 -42.25 -22.84
N ARG A 38 28.36 -42.77 -21.64
CA ARG A 38 27.82 -42.23 -20.39
C ARG A 38 28.30 -40.82 -20.08
N LEU A 39 29.59 -40.54 -20.26
CA LEU A 39 30.15 -39.20 -20.03
C LEU A 39 29.65 -38.19 -21.06
N GLU A 40 29.45 -38.59 -22.32
CA GLU A 40 28.85 -37.76 -23.36
C GLU A 40 27.38 -37.45 -23.04
N ALA A 41 26.62 -38.43 -22.54
CA ALA A 41 25.26 -38.22 -22.06
C ALA A 41 25.20 -37.27 -20.84
N GLU A 42 26.10 -37.44 -19.86
CA GLU A 42 26.20 -36.54 -18.70
C GLU A 42 26.63 -35.11 -19.11
N LEU A 43 27.57 -34.97 -20.05
CA LEU A 43 27.96 -33.67 -20.60
C LEU A 43 26.83 -33.01 -21.41
N ALA A 44 26.04 -33.78 -22.15
CA ALA A 44 24.87 -33.27 -22.85
C ALA A 44 23.79 -32.78 -21.87
N ALA A 45 23.54 -33.53 -20.79
CA ALA A 45 22.62 -33.14 -19.73
C ALA A 45 23.07 -31.85 -19.02
N LEU A 46 24.34 -31.77 -18.59
CA LEU A 46 24.88 -30.57 -17.93
C LEU A 46 24.89 -29.34 -18.85
N ARG A 47 25.10 -29.51 -20.16
CA ARG A 47 24.97 -28.43 -21.14
C ARG A 47 23.52 -27.97 -21.27
N GLY A 48 22.56 -28.90 -21.20
CA GLY A 48 21.13 -28.60 -21.13
C GLY A 48 20.77 -27.79 -19.88
N ASP A 49 21.20 -28.24 -18.70
CA ASP A 49 20.95 -27.58 -17.42
C ASP A 49 21.58 -26.18 -17.37
N LEU A 50 22.79 -26.01 -17.90
CA LEU A 50 23.45 -24.71 -17.98
C LEU A 50 22.71 -23.76 -18.94
N ALA A 51 22.23 -24.26 -20.08
CA ALA A 51 21.44 -23.46 -21.02
C ALA A 51 20.11 -23.02 -20.39
N GLN A 52 19.44 -23.93 -19.67
CA GLN A 52 18.22 -23.63 -18.92
C GLN A 52 18.49 -22.59 -17.82
N SER A 53 19.52 -22.78 -17.00
CA SER A 53 19.88 -21.84 -15.93
C SER A 53 20.21 -20.44 -16.47
N ARG A 54 20.90 -20.35 -17.61
CA ARG A 54 21.16 -19.06 -18.28
C ARG A 54 19.89 -18.40 -18.82
N ALA A 55 18.95 -19.17 -19.36
CA ALA A 55 17.67 -18.66 -19.82
C ALA A 55 16.82 -18.12 -18.65
N GLU A 56 16.81 -18.84 -17.52
CA GLU A 56 16.13 -18.42 -16.30
C GLU A 56 16.75 -17.14 -15.71
N ALA A 57 18.08 -17.04 -15.68
CA ALA A 57 18.79 -15.84 -15.26
C ALA A 57 18.52 -14.63 -16.17
N ALA A 58 18.49 -14.84 -17.50
CA ALA A 58 18.14 -13.78 -18.45
C ALA A 58 16.69 -13.29 -18.24
N ALA A 59 15.75 -14.20 -18.00
CA ALA A 59 14.36 -13.86 -17.70
C ALA A 59 14.18 -13.18 -16.33
N ALA A 60 15.06 -13.46 -15.35
CA ALA A 60 15.08 -12.75 -14.07
C ALA A 60 15.59 -11.31 -14.23
N ASN A 61 16.67 -11.11 -14.98
CA ASN A 61 17.22 -9.77 -15.26
C ASN A 61 16.21 -8.90 -16.01
N GLN A 62 15.54 -9.44 -17.04
CA GLN A 62 14.49 -8.71 -17.76
C GLN A 62 13.32 -8.30 -16.86
N ARG A 63 12.97 -9.12 -15.86
CA ARG A 63 11.93 -8.79 -14.87
C ARG A 63 12.39 -7.70 -13.89
N ALA A 64 13.67 -7.68 -13.52
CA ALA A 64 14.26 -6.64 -12.70
C ALA A 64 14.28 -5.29 -13.44
N ASP A 65 14.76 -5.27 -14.69
CA ASP A 65 14.77 -4.06 -15.53
C ASP A 65 13.37 -3.48 -15.72
N ALA A 66 12.37 -4.35 -15.94
CA ALA A 66 10.97 -3.94 -16.07
C ALA A 66 10.37 -3.39 -14.75
N ALA A 67 10.84 -3.87 -13.59
CA ALA A 67 10.42 -3.37 -12.28
C ALA A 67 11.05 -1.99 -12.00
N GLU A 68 12.32 -1.80 -12.33
CA GLU A 68 13.03 -0.52 -12.20
C GLU A 68 12.43 0.56 -13.13
N ALA A 69 12.09 0.19 -14.36
CA ALA A 69 11.40 1.10 -15.29
C ALA A 69 10.00 1.52 -14.78
N ARG A 70 9.29 0.64 -14.07
CA ARG A 70 7.99 0.97 -13.44
C ARG A 70 8.17 1.86 -12.22
N ALA A 71 9.20 1.61 -11.40
CA ALA A 71 9.50 2.44 -10.23
C ALA A 71 9.87 3.88 -10.64
N THR A 72 10.74 4.04 -11.63
CA THR A 72 11.12 5.37 -12.15
C THR A 72 9.95 6.12 -12.77
N LEU A 73 9.04 5.43 -13.47
CA LEU A 73 7.80 6.04 -13.98
C LEU A 73 6.88 6.49 -12.84
N ALA A 74 6.73 5.67 -11.78
CA ALA A 74 5.92 6.02 -10.62
C ALA A 74 6.49 7.21 -9.84
N GLU A 75 7.81 7.28 -9.68
CA GLU A 75 8.49 8.44 -9.08
C GLU A 75 8.29 9.72 -9.91
N ALA A 76 8.39 9.63 -11.24
CA ALA A 76 8.12 10.75 -12.14
C ALA A 76 6.66 11.23 -12.06
N GLN A 77 5.71 10.29 -11.96
CA GLN A 77 4.28 10.60 -11.79
C GLN A 77 3.99 11.24 -10.43
N ASN A 78 4.64 10.76 -9.36
CA ASN A 78 4.53 11.34 -8.03
C ASN A 78 5.12 12.76 -8.00
N ALA A 79 6.30 12.97 -8.57
CA ALA A 79 6.92 14.30 -8.66
C ALA A 79 6.04 15.29 -9.46
N ALA A 80 5.47 14.85 -10.59
CA ALA A 80 4.53 15.65 -11.38
C ALA A 80 3.25 15.97 -10.58
N THR A 81 2.78 15.05 -9.75
CA THR A 81 1.61 15.25 -8.88
C THR A 81 1.93 16.23 -7.75
N THR A 82 3.08 16.10 -7.09
CA THR A 82 3.56 17.05 -6.08
C THR A 82 3.71 18.46 -6.66
N GLN A 83 4.21 18.59 -7.89
CA GLN A 83 4.29 19.89 -8.58
C GLN A 83 2.91 20.48 -8.87
N ARG A 84 1.92 19.65 -9.26
CA ARG A 84 0.54 20.10 -9.46
C ARG A 84 -0.13 20.51 -8.15
N VAL A 85 0.11 19.79 -7.06
CA VAL A 85 -0.42 20.13 -5.72
C VAL A 85 0.20 21.44 -5.22
N ALA A 86 1.51 21.61 -5.34
CA ALA A 86 2.18 22.87 -4.99
C ALA A 86 1.70 24.06 -5.84
N ALA A 87 1.42 23.86 -7.13
CA ALA A 87 0.82 24.88 -8.00
C ALA A 87 -0.62 25.22 -7.59
N LEU A 88 -1.40 24.25 -7.12
CA LEU A 88 -2.76 24.44 -6.59
C LEU A 88 -2.77 25.11 -5.21
N GLU A 89 -1.73 24.91 -4.39
CA GLU A 89 -1.59 25.55 -3.07
C GLU A 89 -1.11 27.01 -3.17
N THR A 90 -0.29 27.34 -4.17
CA THR A 90 0.27 28.69 -4.40
C THR A 90 -0.64 29.60 -5.23
N THR A 91 -1.56 29.03 -5.99
CA THR A 91 -2.64 29.79 -6.61
C THR A 91 -3.74 29.92 -5.57
N PRO A 92 -4.07 31.12 -5.05
CA PRO A 92 -5.38 31.29 -4.45
C PRO A 92 -6.34 30.97 -5.59
N ALA A 93 -6.91 29.76 -5.57
CA ALA A 93 -7.94 29.39 -6.51
C ALA A 93 -8.89 30.59 -6.54
N PRO A 94 -9.19 31.18 -7.72
CA PRO A 94 -10.33 32.06 -7.83
C PRO A 94 -11.46 31.20 -7.29
N VAL A 95 -11.92 31.51 -6.09
CA VAL A 95 -13.00 30.79 -5.44
C VAL A 95 -14.09 30.80 -6.50
N PRO A 96 -14.44 29.66 -7.13
CA PRO A 96 -15.64 29.63 -7.93
C PRO A 96 -16.71 30.09 -6.96
N ALA A 97 -17.39 31.18 -7.31
CA ALA A 97 -18.44 31.76 -6.49
C ALA A 97 -19.63 30.79 -6.46
N GLU A 98 -19.45 29.64 -5.82
CA GLU A 98 -20.42 28.56 -5.69
C GLU A 98 -20.52 28.25 -4.20
N GLY A 99 -21.19 29.18 -3.53
CA GLY A 99 -21.51 29.12 -2.12
C GLY A 99 -22.44 30.26 -1.77
N PHE A 100 -23.34 30.03 -0.82
CA PHE A 100 -24.22 31.08 -0.32
C PHE A 100 -23.63 31.66 0.97
N ARG A 101 -23.87 32.95 1.19
CA ARG A 101 -23.47 33.62 2.44
C ARG A 101 -24.66 33.72 3.38
N SER A 102 -24.42 33.44 4.65
CA SER A 102 -25.35 33.72 5.75
C SER A 102 -24.64 34.65 6.72
N GLY A 103 -24.99 35.94 6.67
CA GLY A 103 -24.28 36.99 7.42
C GLY A 103 -22.79 37.05 7.03
N ASN A 104 -21.91 36.92 8.02
CA ASN A 104 -20.45 36.90 7.81
C ASN A 104 -19.89 35.50 7.48
N THR A 105 -20.75 34.50 7.31
CA THR A 105 -20.34 33.11 7.06
C THR A 105 -20.54 32.75 5.59
N ALA A 106 -19.47 32.33 4.92
CA ALA A 106 -19.52 31.71 3.60
C ALA A 106 -19.72 30.19 3.74
N ILE A 107 -20.75 29.67 3.06
CA ILE A 107 -21.12 28.25 3.08
C ILE A 107 -20.91 27.70 1.67
N ARG A 108 -20.14 26.62 1.55
CA ARG A 108 -19.84 25.95 0.28
C ARG A 108 -20.20 24.48 0.37
N LEU A 109 -20.91 23.99 -0.64
CA LEU A 109 -21.20 22.58 -0.81
C LEU A 109 -20.35 22.05 -1.96
N GLY A 110 -19.60 20.98 -1.71
CA GLY A 110 -18.81 20.28 -2.71
C GLY A 110 -19.03 18.78 -2.63
N GLY A 111 -18.47 18.06 -3.59
CA GLY A 111 -18.61 16.63 -3.65
C GLY A 111 -18.20 16.06 -4.99
N TYR A 112 -18.32 14.74 -5.09
CA TYR A 112 -18.26 14.01 -6.34
C TYR A 112 -19.18 12.79 -6.28
N VAL A 113 -19.67 12.39 -7.45
CA VAL A 113 -20.36 11.12 -7.63
C VAL A 113 -19.38 10.15 -8.29
N LYS A 114 -19.26 8.94 -7.73
CA LYS A 114 -18.35 7.92 -8.25
C LYS A 114 -19.12 6.62 -8.43
N LEU A 115 -19.10 6.08 -9.65
CA LEU A 115 -19.57 4.74 -9.96
C LEU A 115 -18.35 3.83 -10.12
N LEU A 116 -18.34 2.72 -9.40
CA LEU A 116 -17.32 1.69 -9.45
C LEU A 116 -17.93 0.42 -10.05
N ALA A 117 -17.20 -0.20 -10.96
CA ALA A 117 -17.46 -1.54 -11.47
C ALA A 117 -16.24 -2.41 -11.15
N THR A 118 -16.44 -3.50 -10.43
CA THR A 118 -15.38 -4.40 -10.00
C THR A 118 -15.70 -5.80 -10.51
N SER A 119 -14.70 -6.46 -11.09
CA SER A 119 -14.77 -7.87 -11.46
C SER A 119 -13.69 -8.61 -10.70
N THR A 120 -14.10 -9.52 -9.82
CA THR A 120 -13.18 -10.22 -8.91
C THR A 120 -13.26 -11.71 -9.14
N HIS A 121 -12.09 -12.35 -9.21
CA HIS A 121 -11.97 -13.80 -9.23
C HIS A 121 -11.33 -14.27 -7.93
N TYR A 122 -12.04 -15.10 -7.18
CA TYR A 122 -11.55 -15.73 -5.98
C TYR A 122 -11.23 -17.20 -6.30
N SER A 123 -9.99 -17.62 -6.07
CA SER A 123 -9.57 -18.98 -6.38
C SER A 123 -10.07 -20.02 -5.37
N ASP A 124 -10.46 -19.58 -4.17
CA ASP A 124 -10.61 -20.47 -3.02
C ASP A 124 -11.87 -20.18 -2.16
N GLY A 125 -12.96 -19.87 -2.83
CA GLY A 125 -14.28 -19.59 -2.24
C GLY A 125 -14.90 -18.31 -2.77
N GLU A 126 -15.98 -17.87 -2.13
CA GLU A 126 -16.74 -16.68 -2.49
C GLU A 126 -16.83 -15.73 -1.28
N VAL A 127 -16.77 -14.42 -1.54
CA VAL A 127 -17.03 -13.41 -0.51
C VAL A 127 -18.53 -13.12 -0.46
N ALA A 128 -19.09 -13.09 0.76
CA ALA A 128 -20.52 -12.85 0.94
C ALA A 128 -20.98 -11.53 0.28
N THR A 129 -22.12 -11.58 -0.41
CA THR A 129 -22.77 -10.40 -0.99
C THR A 129 -23.04 -9.32 0.06
N ASN A 130 -23.03 -8.04 -0.35
CA ASN A 130 -23.25 -6.89 0.53
C ASN A 130 -22.25 -6.78 1.71
N SER A 131 -21.03 -7.33 1.58
CA SER A 131 -19.94 -7.16 2.56
C SER A 131 -18.89 -6.15 2.09
N LEU A 132 -18.09 -5.63 3.02
CA LEU A 132 -16.99 -4.70 2.67
C LEU A 132 -15.96 -5.34 1.73
N GLY A 133 -15.75 -6.66 1.82
CA GLY A 133 -14.83 -7.40 0.96
C GLY A 133 -15.30 -7.55 -0.49
N ARG A 134 -16.60 -7.33 -0.77
CA ARG A 134 -17.14 -7.19 -2.13
C ARG A 134 -16.99 -5.75 -2.66
N ASP A 135 -17.01 -4.76 -1.77
CA ASP A 135 -17.06 -3.35 -2.14
C ASP A 135 -15.67 -2.74 -2.46
N PHE A 136 -14.60 -3.26 -1.84
CA PHE A 136 -13.22 -2.82 -2.03
C PHE A 136 -12.24 -3.89 -1.57
N TYR A 137 -10.98 -3.74 -1.95
CA TYR A 137 -9.92 -4.67 -1.56
C TYR A 137 -9.69 -4.62 -0.05
N LEU A 138 -9.90 -5.77 0.61
CA LEU A 138 -9.72 -5.90 2.05
C LEU A 138 -9.12 -7.29 2.37
N PRO A 139 -7.80 -7.39 2.60
CA PRO A 139 -7.09 -8.67 2.70
C PRO A 139 -7.71 -9.68 3.68
N GLN A 140 -8.18 -9.22 4.83
CA GLN A 140 -8.81 -10.07 5.86
C GLN A 140 -10.12 -10.74 5.41
N THR A 141 -10.69 -10.35 4.27
CA THR A 141 -11.92 -10.92 3.71
C THR A 141 -11.68 -11.89 2.55
N ILE A 142 -10.43 -12.05 2.12
CA ILE A 142 -10.08 -12.96 1.02
C ILE A 142 -10.29 -14.40 1.50
N PRO A 143 -11.09 -15.21 0.78
CA PRO A 143 -11.35 -16.59 1.17
C PRO A 143 -10.12 -17.48 0.93
N THR A 144 -9.83 -18.37 1.88
CA THR A 144 -8.72 -19.34 1.85
C THR A 144 -9.20 -20.74 2.28
N GLY A 145 -10.46 -21.06 1.98
CA GLY A 145 -11.22 -22.13 2.64
C GLY A 145 -11.28 -23.47 1.89
N GLY A 146 -10.49 -23.68 0.84
CA GLY A 146 -10.56 -24.88 0.00
C GLY A 146 -11.84 -24.98 -0.85
N GLN A 147 -12.58 -23.89 -1.03
CA GLN A 147 -13.88 -23.89 -1.71
C GLN A 147 -13.71 -23.64 -3.23
N PRO A 148 -14.68 -24.04 -4.07
CA PRO A 148 -14.61 -23.79 -5.50
C PRO A 148 -14.37 -22.31 -5.83
N SER A 149 -13.65 -22.06 -6.92
CA SER A 149 -13.41 -20.70 -7.41
C SER A 149 -14.72 -19.99 -7.74
N ALA A 150 -14.80 -18.71 -7.38
CA ALA A 150 -15.94 -17.85 -7.69
C ALA A 150 -15.50 -16.67 -8.55
N HIS A 151 -16.40 -16.22 -9.43
CA HIS A 151 -16.22 -15.02 -10.21
C HIS A 151 -17.41 -14.10 -10.02
N ASP A 152 -17.10 -12.86 -9.70
CA ASP A 152 -18.05 -11.90 -9.18
C ASP A 152 -17.93 -10.57 -9.91
N THR A 153 -19.05 -9.93 -10.15
CA THR A 153 -19.10 -8.59 -10.75
C THR A 153 -20.04 -7.72 -9.97
N ASP A 154 -19.53 -6.62 -9.43
CA ASP A 154 -20.24 -5.70 -8.57
C ASP A 154 -20.20 -4.28 -9.14
N PHE A 155 -21.33 -3.57 -8.98
CA PHE A 155 -21.46 -2.16 -9.32
C PHE A 155 -21.90 -1.38 -8.09
N THR A 156 -21.22 -0.29 -7.77
CA THR A 156 -21.52 0.50 -6.58
C THR A 156 -21.26 1.99 -6.76
N ALA A 157 -22.13 2.81 -6.17
CA ALA A 157 -21.95 4.26 -6.08
C ALA A 157 -21.62 4.74 -4.65
N LYS A 158 -21.37 3.82 -3.72
CA LYS A 158 -21.21 4.08 -2.29
C LYS A 158 -20.08 5.06 -1.95
N GLN A 159 -19.05 5.15 -2.80
CA GLN A 159 -17.91 6.06 -2.61
C GLN A 159 -18.22 7.51 -3.00
N SER A 160 -19.42 7.80 -3.52
CA SER A 160 -19.89 9.16 -3.77
C SER A 160 -19.82 9.95 -2.47
N ARG A 161 -19.17 11.11 -2.52
CA ARG A 161 -18.79 11.87 -1.34
C ARG A 161 -19.28 13.28 -1.47
N PHE A 162 -19.76 13.82 -0.36
CA PHE A 162 -20.22 15.19 -0.26
C PHE A 162 -19.61 15.84 0.96
N TRP A 163 -19.32 17.13 0.85
CA TRP A 163 -18.81 17.91 1.96
C TRP A 163 -19.38 19.33 1.98
N LEU A 164 -19.58 19.82 3.20
CA LEU A 164 -19.96 21.19 3.50
C LEU A 164 -18.77 21.88 4.15
N SER A 165 -18.38 23.04 3.61
CA SER A 165 -17.34 23.88 4.17
C SER A 165 -17.92 25.22 4.60
N LEU A 166 -17.53 25.66 5.79
CA LEU A 166 -17.93 26.91 6.43
C LEU A 166 -16.68 27.77 6.63
N ASP A 167 -16.77 29.05 6.31
CA ASP A 167 -15.72 30.04 6.57
C ASP A 167 -16.38 31.30 7.13
N SER A 168 -16.02 31.69 8.36
CA SER A 168 -16.64 32.80 9.07
C SER A 168 -15.61 33.56 9.90
N GLY A 169 -15.73 34.88 9.94
CA GLY A 169 -15.00 35.71 10.90
C GLY A 169 -15.84 35.93 12.15
N VAL A 170 -15.35 35.53 13.33
CA VAL A 170 -16.04 35.70 14.61
C VAL A 170 -15.13 36.45 15.58
N ALA A 171 -15.54 37.64 16.02
CA ALA A 171 -14.80 38.46 17.00
C ALA A 171 -13.31 38.69 16.65
N GLY A 172 -12.99 38.82 15.36
CA GLY A 172 -11.60 39.01 14.88
C GLY A 172 -10.81 37.72 14.65
N HIS A 173 -11.41 36.56 14.92
CA HIS A 173 -10.81 35.23 14.70
C HIS A 173 -11.40 34.53 13.48
N ALA A 174 -10.60 33.69 12.82
CA ALA A 174 -11.04 32.90 11.69
C ALA A 174 -11.61 31.55 12.16
N LEU A 175 -12.91 31.33 11.91
CA LEU A 175 -13.61 30.09 12.18
C LEU A 175 -13.89 29.36 10.86
N LYS A 176 -13.32 28.16 10.70
CA LYS A 176 -13.64 27.26 9.59
C LYS A 176 -14.37 26.04 10.11
N GLY A 177 -15.31 25.51 9.33
CA GLY A 177 -15.99 24.26 9.62
C GLY A 177 -15.96 23.35 8.41
N TYR A 178 -15.88 22.05 8.65
CA TYR A 178 -15.86 21.05 7.58
C TYR A 178 -16.63 19.82 8.01
N LEU A 179 -17.60 19.42 7.20
CA LEU A 179 -18.42 18.21 7.39
C LEU A 179 -18.39 17.41 6.10
N GLU A 180 -17.99 16.14 6.17
CA GLU A 180 -17.82 15.25 5.03
C GLU A 180 -18.40 13.88 5.32
N PHE A 181 -19.14 13.33 4.36
CA PHE A 181 -19.76 12.01 4.43
C PHE A 181 -19.71 11.27 3.09
N ASP A 182 -19.75 9.93 3.16
CA ASP A 182 -19.99 9.03 2.03
C ASP A 182 -20.95 7.91 2.43
N PHE A 183 -21.09 6.84 1.65
CA PHE A 183 -21.98 5.71 1.94
C PHE A 183 -21.24 4.37 2.04
N GLN A 184 -19.90 4.38 2.08
CA GLN A 184 -19.10 3.18 1.92
C GLN A 184 -19.02 2.34 3.19
N THR A 185 -18.71 2.97 4.33
CA THR A 185 -18.41 2.26 5.58
C THR A 185 -19.43 2.56 6.68
N SER A 186 -20.69 2.80 6.31
CA SER A 186 -21.70 3.11 7.31
C SER A 186 -22.06 1.87 8.13
N PRO A 187 -22.08 1.96 9.46
CA PRO A 187 -22.58 0.89 10.31
C PRO A 187 -24.11 0.76 10.18
N GLY A 188 -24.63 -0.42 10.56
CA GLY A 188 -26.06 -0.71 10.61
C GLY A 188 -26.57 -1.57 9.44
N THR A 189 -27.88 -1.80 9.43
CA THR A 189 -28.55 -2.58 8.37
C THR A 189 -28.58 -1.75 7.09
N GLN A 190 -27.75 -2.14 6.13
CA GLN A 190 -27.80 -1.62 4.76
C GLN A 190 -28.88 -2.40 3.98
N GLY A 191 -29.49 -1.76 2.99
CA GLY A 191 -30.34 -2.44 2.02
C GLY A 191 -29.55 -3.47 1.22
N SER A 192 -30.26 -4.39 0.57
CA SER A 192 -29.65 -5.40 -0.30
C SER A 192 -29.88 -5.05 -1.76
N GLN A 193 -28.92 -5.44 -2.60
CA GLN A 193 -29.08 -5.54 -4.06
C GLN A 193 -30.37 -6.28 -4.48
N ARG A 194 -30.90 -7.18 -3.62
CA ARG A 194 -32.13 -7.94 -3.87
C ARG A 194 -33.43 -7.13 -3.76
N THR A 195 -33.41 -5.96 -3.11
CA THR A 195 -34.65 -5.21 -2.83
C THR A 195 -34.54 -3.74 -3.22
N THR A 196 -33.77 -2.94 -2.48
CA THR A 196 -33.75 -1.47 -2.63
C THR A 196 -32.36 -0.87 -2.74
N ASN A 197 -31.31 -1.66 -2.45
CA ASN A 197 -29.91 -1.24 -2.47
C ASN A 197 -29.63 0.09 -1.73
N GLY A 198 -30.38 0.34 -0.64
CA GLY A 198 -30.25 1.56 0.16
C GLY A 198 -29.01 1.55 1.05
N TYR A 199 -28.30 2.68 1.16
CA TYR A 199 -27.11 2.81 1.99
C TYR A 199 -27.21 4.01 2.93
N ASN A 200 -26.79 3.80 4.17
CA ASN A 200 -26.73 4.87 5.16
C ASN A 200 -25.49 5.76 4.95
N PRO A 201 -25.58 7.07 5.25
CA PRO A 201 -24.43 7.97 5.21
C PRO A 201 -23.47 7.71 6.38
N ALA A 202 -22.19 7.54 6.07
CA ALA A 202 -21.09 7.41 7.01
C ALA A 202 -20.36 8.75 7.19
N LEU A 203 -20.21 9.18 8.44
CA LEU A 203 -19.42 10.36 8.77
C LEU A 203 -17.92 10.09 8.54
N ARG A 204 -17.27 10.94 7.74
CA ARG A 204 -15.83 10.83 7.48
C ARG A 204 -15.04 11.84 8.28
N ARG A 205 -15.34 13.13 8.08
CA ARG A 205 -14.65 14.25 8.72
C ARG A 205 -15.69 15.23 9.22
N ALA A 206 -15.53 15.70 10.45
CA ALA A 206 -16.40 16.67 11.08
C ALA A 206 -15.59 17.46 12.08
N TYR A 207 -15.09 18.62 11.68
CA TYR A 207 -14.23 19.43 12.53
C TYR A 207 -14.49 20.92 12.36
N LEU A 208 -14.13 21.65 13.42
CA LEU A 208 -14.05 23.11 13.44
C LEU A 208 -12.59 23.51 13.61
N GLN A 209 -12.17 24.55 12.90
CA GLN A 209 -10.88 25.19 13.08
C GLN A 209 -11.09 26.62 13.56
N LEU A 210 -10.51 26.94 14.70
CA LEU A 210 -10.43 28.30 15.21
C LEU A 210 -8.96 28.73 15.17
N ASP A 211 -8.63 29.60 14.23
CA ASP A 211 -7.27 30.01 13.90
C ASP A 211 -6.32 28.80 13.71
N ARG A 212 -5.53 28.47 14.74
CA ARG A 212 -4.53 27.38 14.74
C ARG A 212 -5.00 26.10 15.40
N TRP A 213 -6.19 26.10 16.00
CA TRP A 213 -6.74 24.97 16.74
C TRP A 213 -7.79 24.25 15.89
N THR A 214 -7.71 22.92 15.82
CA THR A 214 -8.71 22.06 15.18
C THR A 214 -9.36 21.18 16.25
N PHE A 215 -10.69 21.10 16.23
CA PHE A 215 -11.49 20.29 17.14
C PHE A 215 -12.46 19.43 16.34
N GLY A 216 -12.52 18.12 16.61
CA GLY A 216 -13.47 17.21 16.00
C GLY A 216 -12.81 16.00 15.35
N GLN A 217 -13.53 15.32 14.47
CA GLN A 217 -13.04 14.14 13.76
C GLN A 217 -12.33 14.53 12.47
N ASP A 218 -11.03 14.23 12.40
CA ASP A 218 -10.20 14.40 11.21
C ASP A 218 -9.16 13.28 11.13
N TRP A 219 -8.31 13.30 10.11
CA TRP A 219 -7.14 12.44 10.04
C TRP A 219 -6.25 12.59 11.27
N THR A 220 -5.76 11.45 11.77
CA THR A 220 -4.76 11.44 12.84
C THR A 220 -3.49 12.20 12.42
N THR A 221 -2.79 12.81 13.37
CA THR A 221 -1.57 13.59 13.10
C THR A 221 -0.41 12.72 12.58
N PHE A 222 -0.49 11.39 12.71
CA PHE A 222 0.44 10.44 12.09
C PHE A 222 0.13 10.11 10.63
N GLN A 223 -1.06 10.46 10.13
CA GLN A 223 -1.42 10.20 8.74
C GLN A 223 -0.86 11.33 7.88
N TYR A 224 0.10 10.98 7.02
CA TYR A 224 0.51 11.83 5.92
C TYR A 224 -0.30 11.45 4.67
N THR A 225 -1.27 12.27 4.29
CA THR A 225 -2.15 11.98 3.13
C THR A 225 -1.44 12.15 1.80
N GLY A 226 -0.35 12.93 1.75
CA GLY A 226 0.41 13.17 0.51
C GLY A 226 1.23 11.97 0.02
N ALA A 227 1.49 10.97 0.87
CA ALA A 227 2.16 9.73 0.47
C ALA A 227 1.20 8.64 0.02
N LEU A 228 -0.12 8.87 0.07
CA LEU A 228 -1.07 7.88 -0.40
C LEU A 228 -1.04 7.88 -1.95
N PRO A 229 -0.65 6.77 -2.60
CA PRO A 229 -0.75 6.69 -4.05
C PRO A 229 -2.20 6.82 -4.48
N GLU A 230 -2.41 7.45 -5.63
CA GLU A 230 -3.74 7.51 -6.24
C GLU A 230 -4.19 6.11 -6.62
N SER A 231 -5.39 5.74 -6.17
CA SER A 231 -5.96 4.43 -6.44
C SER A 231 -7.46 4.53 -6.68
N THR A 232 -7.95 3.66 -7.56
CA THR A 232 -9.39 3.53 -7.79
C THR A 232 -10.07 2.82 -6.62
N ASP A 233 -9.33 2.00 -5.86
CA ASP A 233 -9.82 1.27 -4.70
C ASP A 233 -10.03 2.20 -3.49
N TYR A 234 -11.03 1.90 -2.64
CA TYR A 234 -11.42 2.77 -1.53
C TYR A 234 -10.32 2.96 -0.48
N VAL A 235 -9.54 1.92 -0.22
CA VAL A 235 -8.49 1.87 0.80
C VAL A 235 -7.11 1.86 0.15
N GLY A 236 -7.04 1.84 -1.19
CA GLY A 236 -5.95 1.39 -2.08
C GLY A 236 -4.53 1.96 -1.95
N GLY A 237 -4.17 2.59 -0.84
CA GLY A 237 -2.81 2.94 -0.44
C GLY A 237 -2.59 2.95 1.08
N ALA A 238 -3.58 2.52 1.87
CA ALA A 238 -3.53 2.48 3.34
C ALA A 238 -2.68 1.33 3.87
N GLU A 239 -2.41 0.31 3.05
CA GLU A 239 -1.63 -0.84 3.46
C GLU A 239 -0.18 -0.43 3.74
N GLY A 240 0.26 -0.62 4.98
CA GLY A 240 1.58 -0.18 5.42
C GLY A 240 1.66 1.30 5.83
N THR A 241 0.54 2.02 5.91
CA THR A 241 0.49 3.40 6.43
C THR A 241 -0.64 3.60 7.44
N VAL A 242 -0.59 4.72 8.17
CA VAL A 242 -1.50 5.00 9.28
C VAL A 242 -2.83 5.55 8.76
N PHE A 243 -3.80 4.68 8.47
CA PHE A 243 -5.10 5.09 7.91
C PHE A 243 -6.23 5.15 8.94
N VAL A 244 -6.26 6.23 9.73
CA VAL A 244 -7.28 6.41 10.79
C VAL A 244 -7.77 7.85 10.83
N ARG A 245 -9.09 8.01 10.96
CA ARG A 245 -9.74 9.26 11.37
C ARG A 245 -10.28 9.09 12.78
N GLN A 246 -10.10 10.09 13.62
CA GLN A 246 -10.54 10.03 15.01
C GLN A 246 -10.86 11.42 15.56
N PRO A 247 -11.72 11.51 16.58
CA PRO A 247 -11.89 12.74 17.35
C PRO A 247 -10.55 13.20 17.93
N LEU A 248 -10.16 14.44 17.66
CA LEU A 248 -8.90 15.02 18.07
C LEU A 248 -9.02 16.50 18.42
N ILE A 249 -8.01 16.97 19.14
CA ILE A 249 -7.70 18.39 19.33
C ILE A 249 -6.30 18.59 18.77
N ARG A 250 -6.14 19.38 17.72
CA ARG A 250 -4.84 19.60 17.06
C ARG A 250 -4.48 21.08 17.03
N TYR A 251 -3.28 21.40 17.50
CA TYR A 251 -2.66 22.70 17.30
C TYR A 251 -1.73 22.64 16.09
N SER A 252 -1.82 23.65 15.21
CA SER A 252 -1.01 23.73 13.99
C SER A 252 -0.31 25.08 13.94
N ALA A 253 1.02 25.11 13.95
CA ALA A 253 1.79 26.34 13.91
C ALA A 253 2.91 26.27 12.89
N PRO A 254 3.11 27.31 12.06
CA PRO A 254 4.29 27.41 11.22
C PRO A 254 5.52 27.59 12.10
N VAL A 255 6.56 26.80 11.85
CA VAL A 255 7.86 26.87 12.55
C VAL A 255 8.98 27.41 11.66
N GLY A 256 8.73 27.54 10.36
CA GLY A 256 9.67 28.08 9.37
C GLY A 256 9.02 28.27 8.01
N ALA A 257 9.80 28.73 7.02
CA ALA A 257 9.33 28.83 5.64
C ALA A 257 9.03 27.43 5.09
N GLY A 258 7.75 27.13 4.91
CA GLY A 258 7.30 25.84 4.40
C GLY A 258 7.16 24.75 5.47
N THR A 259 7.44 25.01 6.74
CA THR A 259 7.37 23.97 7.77
C THR A 259 6.25 24.24 8.76
N THR A 260 5.30 23.30 8.88
CA THR A 260 4.23 23.37 9.87
C THR A 260 4.36 22.26 10.88
N LEU A 261 4.26 22.64 12.15
CA LEU A 261 4.25 21.72 13.28
C LEU A 261 2.81 21.43 13.70
N HIS A 262 2.48 20.15 13.80
CA HIS A 262 1.20 19.68 14.30
C HIS A 262 1.37 18.93 15.62
N ILE A 263 0.54 19.27 16.60
CA ILE A 263 0.51 18.62 17.93
C ILE A 263 -0.92 18.27 18.28
N SER A 264 -1.17 17.02 18.69
CA SER A 264 -2.48 16.59 19.19
C SER A 264 -2.37 15.59 20.34
N PRO A 265 -3.16 15.76 21.42
CA PRO A 265 -3.25 14.75 22.47
C PRO A 265 -4.05 13.53 21.98
N GLY A 266 -3.54 12.33 22.21
CA GLY A 266 -4.32 11.09 22.04
C GLY A 266 -4.57 10.67 20.59
N SER A 267 -3.84 11.24 19.63
CA SER A 267 -3.93 10.85 18.22
C SER A 267 -3.21 9.53 17.92
N THR A 268 -3.32 8.51 18.77
CA THR A 268 -2.64 7.23 18.56
C THR A 268 -3.43 6.33 17.60
N PRO A 269 -2.79 5.71 16.60
CA PRO A 269 -3.41 4.62 15.86
C PRO A 269 -3.41 3.37 16.75
N MET A 270 -4.61 2.91 17.11
CA MET A 270 -4.89 1.80 18.04
C MET A 270 -4.51 2.05 19.51
N ALA A 271 -5.35 1.52 20.39
CA ALA A 271 -5.25 1.62 21.83
C ALA A 271 -3.89 1.11 22.32
N ILE A 272 -3.00 2.03 22.70
CA ILE A 272 -1.95 1.91 23.74
C ILE A 272 -1.13 3.23 23.71
N VAL A 273 -1.00 3.85 24.89
CA VAL A 273 -0.22 5.06 25.24
C VAL A 273 -0.80 6.43 24.86
N ARG A 274 -1.22 7.16 25.90
CA ARG A 274 -1.53 8.59 25.93
C ARG A 274 -0.25 9.42 25.69
N CYS A 275 0.20 9.53 24.44
CA CYS A 275 1.36 10.35 24.09
C CYS A 275 0.95 11.64 23.38
N CYS A 276 1.56 12.76 23.77
CA CYS A 276 1.58 13.99 23.00
C CYS A 276 2.59 13.77 21.86
N CYS A 277 2.18 13.92 20.60
CA CYS A 277 3.07 13.64 19.47
C CYS A 277 3.27 14.87 18.58
N LEU A 278 4.48 14.98 18.04
CA LEU A 278 5.04 16.09 17.28
C LEU A 278 5.27 15.61 15.84
N THR A 279 4.65 16.23 14.85
CA THR A 279 4.89 15.90 13.44
C THR A 279 5.22 17.18 12.67
N VAL A 280 6.28 17.12 11.86
CA VAL A 280 6.85 18.25 11.12
C VAL A 280 6.74 17.94 9.63
N ASP A 281 5.87 18.65 8.93
CA ASP A 281 5.82 18.59 7.47
C ASP A 281 6.70 19.70 6.90
N ALA A 282 7.68 19.33 6.07
CA ALA A 282 8.53 20.27 5.35
C ALA A 282 8.06 20.41 3.91
N ALA A 283 7.64 21.61 3.50
CA ALA A 283 7.48 21.96 2.11
C ALA A 283 8.87 22.05 1.46
N PRO A 284 9.03 21.57 0.20
CA PRO A 284 10.32 21.60 -0.46
C PRO A 284 10.79 23.05 -0.66
N LEU A 285 12.05 23.33 -0.32
CA LEU A 285 12.70 24.62 -0.59
C LEU A 285 12.62 24.90 -2.09
N ALA A 286 11.92 25.97 -2.46
CA ALA A 286 11.99 26.53 -3.81
C ALA A 286 13.43 26.98 -4.08
N SER A 287 14.16 26.25 -4.91
CA SER A 287 15.43 26.71 -5.47
C SER A 287 15.15 27.89 -6.40
N ARG A 288 15.75 29.04 -6.10
CA ARG A 288 15.77 30.22 -6.98
C ARG A 288 16.54 29.98 -8.25
#